data_AF-A0A2G9EFR6-F1
#
_entry.id   AF-A0A2G9EFR6-F1
#
_cell.length_a   1.000
_cell.length_b   1.000
_cell.length_c   1.000
_cell.angle_alpha   90.00
_cell.angle_beta   90.00
_cell.angle_gamma   90.00
#
_symmetry.space_group_name_H-M   'P 1'
#
loop_
_entity.id
_entity.type
_entity.pdbx_description
1 polymer ?
#
loop_
_entity_poly.entity_id
_entity_poly.type
_entity_poly.pdbx_seq_one_letter_code
_entity_poly.pdbx_strand_id
1 'polypeptide(L)'
;MSAQIISVGNILVQILTYNFNRKIGKTRLTFPKTFSATPFVTITDNDNAVASTSLDYAIGWNTASYVDISNVVGGFTMLLIGII
;
A
#
# COMPACT_ATOMS: atom_id res chain seq x y z
N MET A 1 9.13 -0.93 7.65
CA MET A 1 7.72 -0.58 7.40
C MET A 1 7.18 0.08 8.64
N SER A 2 6.43 1.18 8.48
CA SER A 2 5.64 1.79 9.55
C SER A 2 4.17 1.74 9.17
N ALA A 3 3.29 1.67 10.18
CA ALA A 3 1.85 1.62 9.99
C ALA A 3 1.17 2.62 10.93
N GLN A 4 0.30 3.46 10.38
CA GLN A 4 -0.65 4.26 11.14
C GLN A 4 -2.04 3.67 10.91
N ILE A 5 -2.72 3.30 11.99
CA ILE A 5 -4.02 2.64 11.96
C ILE A 5 -5.02 3.55 12.67
N ILE A 6 -6.06 3.95 11.96
CA ILE A 6 -7.09 4.88 12.44
C ILE A 6 -8.44 4.18 12.29
N SER A 7 -9.22 4.14 13.37
CA SER A 7 -10.59 3.61 13.35
C SER A 7 -11.56 4.76 13.63
N VAL A 8 -12.57 4.92 12.77
CA VAL A 8 -13.63 5.93 12.93
C VAL A 8 -14.97 5.24 12.72
N GLY A 9 -15.67 4.94 13.81
CA GLY A 9 -16.82 4.03 13.76
C GLY A 9 -16.42 2.69 13.16
N ASN A 10 -17.16 2.24 12.14
CA ASN A 10 -16.89 0.99 11.41
C ASN A 10 -15.90 1.17 10.25
N ILE A 11 -15.33 2.37 10.06
CA ILE A 11 -14.33 2.62 9.02
C ILE A 11 -12.95 2.41 9.63
N LEU A 12 -12.12 1.67 8.89
CA LEU A 12 -10.70 1.49 9.16
C LEU A 12 -9.90 2.17 8.06
N VAL A 13 -8.94 2.99 8.47
CA VAL A 13 -7.93 3.58 7.60
C VAL A 13 -6.57 3.07 8.04
N GLN A 14 -5.79 2.54 7.10
CA GLN A 14 -4.41 2.13 7.34
C GLN A 14 -3.51 2.90 6.38
N ILE A 15 -2.49 3.57 6.91
CA ILE A 15 -1.44 4.23 6.14
C ILE A 15 -0.16 3.45 6.39
N LEU A 16 0.32 2.75 5.37
CA LEU A 16 1.50 1.89 5.46
C LEU A 16 2.64 2.52 4.67
N THR A 17 3.74 2.82 5.34
CA THR A 17 4.94 3.36 4.66
C THR A 17 6.01 2.29 4.60
N TYR A 18 6.48 2.03 3.39
CA TYR A 18 7.56 1.10 3.11
C TYR A 18 8.78 1.87 2.63
N ASN A 19 9.95 1.39 3.03
CA ASN A 19 11.23 1.89 2.56
C ASN A 19 12.09 0.67 2.23
N PHE A 20 12.43 0.51 0.96
CA PHE A 20 13.26 -0.55 0.43
C PHE A 20 14.50 0.05 -0.22
N ASN A 21 15.65 -0.56 0.03
CA ASN A 21 16.91 -0.13 -0.60
C ASN A 21 17.08 -0.70 -2.03
N ARG A 22 16.00 -1.20 -2.65
CA ARG A 22 16.01 -1.85 -3.97
C ARG A 22 14.63 -1.85 -4.60
N LYS A 23 14.56 -2.03 -5.92
CA LYS A 23 13.32 -2.33 -6.65
C LYS A 23 12.74 -3.67 -6.17
N ILE A 24 11.44 -3.70 -5.92
CA ILE A 24 10.73 -4.89 -5.48
C ILE A 24 9.86 -5.41 -6.65
N GLY A 25 10.05 -6.69 -6.99
CA GLY A 25 9.25 -7.40 -7.97
C GLY A 25 7.83 -7.69 -7.46
N LYS A 26 7.15 -8.67 -8.06
CA LYS A 26 5.83 -9.10 -7.58
C LYS A 26 5.91 -9.55 -6.12
N THR A 27 5.24 -8.84 -5.23
CA THR A 27 5.30 -9.03 -3.78
C THR A 27 3.91 -8.90 -3.19
N ARG A 28 3.58 -9.81 -2.28
CA ARG A 28 2.38 -9.73 -1.47
C ARG A 28 2.64 -8.90 -0.23
N LEU A 29 1.79 -7.91 0.01
CA LEU A 29 1.80 -7.11 1.23
C LEU A 29 0.55 -7.43 2.06
N THR A 30 0.77 -7.98 3.24
CA THR A 30 -0.26 -8.26 4.22
C THR A 30 -0.63 -7.00 4.99
N PHE A 31 -1.92 -6.78 5.19
CA PHE A 31 -2.41 -5.65 5.97
C PHE A 31 -2.21 -5.93 7.46
N PRO A 32 -1.73 -4.96 8.25
CA PRO A 32 -1.61 -5.12 9.70
C PRO A 32 -2.93 -5.47 10.40
N LYS A 33 -4.06 -4.97 9.86
CA LYS A 33 -5.39 -5.31 10.32
C LYS A 33 -6.27 -5.74 9.13
N THR A 34 -6.96 -6.86 9.29
CA THR A 34 -7.90 -7.39 8.30
C THR A 34 -9.17 -6.53 8.27
N PHE A 35 -9.65 -6.25 7.06
CA PHE A 35 -10.94 -5.61 6.82
C PHE A 35 -12.06 -6.66 6.75
N SER A 36 -13.31 -6.26 6.94
CA SER A 36 -14.47 -7.14 6.76
C SER A 36 -14.82 -7.37 5.28
N ALA A 37 -14.35 -6.51 4.39
CA ALA A 37 -14.48 -6.63 2.93
C ALA A 37 -13.21 -6.11 2.23
N THR A 38 -13.09 -6.33 0.92
CA THR A 38 -11.98 -5.80 0.12
C THR A 38 -11.93 -4.26 0.24
N PRO A 39 -10.85 -3.67 0.79
CA PRO A 39 -10.73 -2.23 0.96
C PRO A 39 -10.39 -1.53 -0.35
N PHE A 40 -10.59 -0.22 -0.38
CA PHE A 40 -9.91 0.65 -1.34
C PHE A 40 -8.40 0.66 -1.02
N VAL A 41 -7.55 0.51 -2.05
CA VAL A 41 -6.09 0.52 -1.92
C VAL A 41 -5.51 1.46 -2.97
N THR A 42 -4.66 2.38 -2.53
CA THR A 42 -3.84 3.21 -3.42
C THR A 42 -2.41 3.27 -2.92
N ILE A 43 -1.49 3.51 -3.84
CA ILE A 43 -0.07 3.66 -3.59
C ILE A 43 0.38 4.99 -4.16
N THR A 44 1.15 5.71 -3.36
CA THR A 44 1.90 6.89 -3.79
C THR A 44 3.38 6.55 -3.65
N ASP A 45 4.12 6.71 -4.74
CA ASP A 45 5.57 6.63 -4.66
C ASP A 45 6.12 7.88 -3.97
N ASN A 46 7.07 7.68 -3.06
CA ASN A 46 7.70 8.75 -2.29
C ASN A 46 9.14 9.01 -2.76
N ASP A 47 9.55 8.49 -3.92
CA ASP A 47 10.83 8.84 -4.52
C ASP A 47 10.74 10.28 -5.06
N ASN A 48 11.43 11.21 -4.40
CA ASN A 48 11.43 12.63 -4.75
C ASN A 48 12.30 12.93 -5.99
N ALA A 49 12.63 11.93 -6.81
CA ALA A 49 13.36 12.16 -8.04
C ALA A 49 12.50 13.01 -8.98
N VAL A 50 12.91 14.28 -9.18
CA VAL A 50 12.31 15.29 -10.08
C VAL A 50 12.26 14.84 -11.55
N ALA A 51 12.72 13.63 -11.86
CA ALA A 51 12.55 12.99 -13.16
C ALA A 51 11.16 12.34 -13.22
N SER A 52 10.28 12.91 -14.04
CA SER A 52 8.95 12.41 -14.39
C SER A 52 9.00 11.09 -15.19
N THR A 53 9.68 10.07 -14.68
CA THR A 53 9.53 8.71 -15.19
C THR A 53 8.27 8.15 -14.55
N SER A 54 7.22 7.98 -15.36
CA SER A 54 6.03 7.21 -14.97
C SER A 54 6.51 5.89 -14.37
N LEU A 55 6.29 5.69 -13.07
CA LEU A 55 6.65 4.46 -12.42
C LEU A 55 5.61 3.41 -12.81
N ASP A 56 6.05 2.38 -13.52
CA ASP A 56 5.22 1.23 -13.92
C ASP A 56 4.89 0.29 -12.74
N TYR A 57 4.53 0.85 -11.58
CA TYR A 57 4.02 0.05 -10.48
C TYR A 57 2.60 -0.41 -10.81
N ALA A 58 2.28 -1.63 -10.38
CA ALA A 58 0.96 -2.20 -10.56
C ALA A 58 0.41 -2.65 -9.21
N ILE A 59 -0.85 -2.29 -8.96
CA ILE A 59 -1.67 -2.84 -7.87
C ILE A 59 -2.48 -3.98 -8.47
N GLY A 60 -2.18 -5.20 -8.05
CA GLY A 60 -2.94 -6.39 -8.43
C GLY A 60 -4.22 -6.55 -7.60
N TRP A 61 -4.84 -7.71 -7.74
CA TRP A 61 -6.03 -8.06 -6.95
C TRP A 61 -5.72 -8.02 -5.45
N ASN A 62 -6.52 -7.24 -4.72
CA ASN A 62 -6.49 -7.20 -3.27
C ASN A 62 -7.64 -7.99 -2.66
N THR A 63 -7.45 -8.41 -1.41
CA THR A 63 -8.45 -9.06 -0.56
C THR A 63 -8.67 -8.23 0.69
N ALA A 64 -9.45 -8.75 1.62
CA ALA A 64 -9.62 -8.18 2.96
C ALA A 64 -8.32 -8.12 3.80
N SER A 65 -7.29 -8.89 3.46
CA SER A 65 -6.09 -9.05 4.31
C SER A 65 -4.76 -8.82 3.61
N TYR A 66 -4.74 -8.71 2.28
CA TYR A 66 -3.51 -8.46 1.53
C TYR A 66 -3.77 -7.81 0.17
N VAL A 67 -2.70 -7.28 -0.42
CA VAL A 67 -2.63 -6.85 -1.82
C VAL A 67 -1.36 -7.37 -2.46
N ASP A 68 -1.46 -7.80 -3.72
CA ASP A 68 -0.29 -8.10 -4.53
C ASP A 68 0.13 -6.83 -5.28
N ILE A 69 1.41 -6.46 -5.21
CA ILE A 69 1.96 -5.30 -5.91
C ILE A 69 3.19 -5.71 -6.72
N SER A 70 3.57 -4.92 -7.71
CA SER A 70 4.82 -5.13 -8.45
C SER A 70 5.45 -3.81 -8.87
N ASN A 71 6.76 -3.84 -9.13
CA ASN A 71 7.54 -2.75 -9.72
C ASN A 71 7.61 -1.46 -8.89
N VAL A 72 7.36 -1.53 -7.59
CA VAL A 72 7.64 -0.43 -6.65
C VAL A 72 9.14 -0.28 -6.43
N VAL A 73 9.63 0.95 -6.43
CA VAL A 73 11.05 1.32 -6.28
C VAL A 73 11.19 2.17 -5.02
N GLY A 74 12.29 2.01 -4.28
CA GLY A 74 12.62 2.89 -3.15
C GLY A 74 11.60 2.78 -2.02
N GLY A 75 10.91 3.89 -1.74
CA GLY A 75 9.91 3.97 -0.68
C GLY A 75 8.57 4.46 -1.19
N PHE A 76 7.49 3.87 -0.70
CA PHE A 76 6.14 4.25 -1.06
C PHE A 76 5.24 4.26 0.16
N THR A 77 4.15 5.01 0.06
CA THR A 77 3.06 4.99 1.03
C THR A 77 1.83 4.37 0.40
N MET A 78 1.23 3.43 1.12
CA MET A 78 -0.04 2.82 0.78
C MET A 78 -1.13 3.36 1.69
N LEU A 79 -2.23 3.80 1.11
CA LEU A 79 -3.44 4.18 1.82
C LEU A 79 -4.50 3.11 1.58
N LEU A 80 -5.01 2.54 2.67
CA LEU A 80 -6.09 1.57 2.66
C LEU A 80 -7.28 2.11 3.42
N ILE A 81 -8.47 2.06 2.82
CA ILE A 81 -9.71 2.50 3.43
C ILE A 81 -10.76 1.42 3.23
N GLY A 82 -11.37 0.96 4.31
CA GLY A 82 -12.41 -0.07 4.25
C GLY A 82 -13.19 -0.15 5.54
N ILE A 83 -14.03 -1.17 5.64
CA ILE A 83 -14.85 -1.43 6.83
C ILE A 83 -14.24 -2.52 7.70
N ILE A 84 -14.42 -2.41 9.01
CA ILE A 84 -14.15 -3.48 9.99
C ILE A 84 -15.43 -4.10 10.49
#